data_AF-A0A1G0AE43-F1
#
_entry.id   AF-A0A1G0AE43-F1
#
_cell.length_a   1.000
_cell.length_b   1.000
_cell.length_c   1.000
_cell.angle_alpha   90.00
_cell.angle_beta   90.00
_cell.angle_gamma   90.00
#
_symmetry.space_group_name_H-M   'P 1'
#
loop_
_entity.id
_entity.type
_entity.pdbx_description
1 polymer ?
#
loop_
_entity_poly.entity_id
_entity_poly.type
_entity_poly.pdbx_seq_one_letter_code
_entity_poly.pdbx_strand_id
1 'polypeptide(L)'
;MAIPANIGPPKTIVFHHPGLEPKLREQFVYQAYVTAAEVQRQKFIPGNRLVLKFNDEVIGEGQIILCEPVTLGDLSPYDAMVGGYENVDALRKDCWTRLIGQVKKPEAVEFYKILYRWL
;
A
#
# COMPACT_ATOMS: atom_id res chain seq x y z
N MET A 1 6.43 15.71 -24.29
CA MET A 1 6.08 15.52 -22.87
C MET A 1 7.38 15.58 -22.07
N ALA A 2 7.57 16.62 -21.26
CA ALA A 2 8.76 16.75 -20.44
C ALA A 2 8.64 15.85 -19.21
N ILE A 3 9.65 15.01 -18.97
CA ILE A 3 9.79 14.23 -17.74
C ILE A 3 10.01 15.23 -16.59
N PRO A 4 9.22 15.19 -15.50
CA PRO A 4 9.39 16.13 -14.40
C PRO A 4 10.82 16.05 -13.84
N ALA A 5 11.51 17.18 -13.82
CA ALA A 5 12.90 17.30 -13.38
C ALA A 5 13.00 17.27 -11.85
N ASN A 6 12.59 16.18 -11.18
CA ASN A 6 13.04 15.88 -9.81
C ASN A 6 12.73 14.46 -9.30
N ILE A 7 12.75 13.43 -10.14
CA ILE A 7 12.74 12.06 -9.62
C ILE A 7 14.21 11.71 -9.34
N GLY A 8 14.65 11.91 -8.09
CA GLY A 8 15.94 11.39 -7.63
C GLY A 8 16.08 9.89 -7.93
N PRO A 9 17.28 9.31 -7.81
CA PRO A 9 17.48 7.89 -8.10
C PRO A 9 16.43 7.05 -7.34
N PRO A 10 15.90 5.97 -7.93
CA PRO A 10 14.87 5.14 -7.33
C PRO A 10 15.24 4.82 -5.88
N LYS A 11 14.41 5.29 -4.95
CA LYS A 11 14.67 5.06 -3.53
C LYS A 11 14.11 3.70 -3.16
N THR A 12 14.84 2.98 -2.31
CA THR A 12 14.35 1.77 -1.66
C THR A 12 13.49 2.17 -0.47
N ILE A 13 12.21 1.84 -0.53
CA ILE A 13 11.24 2.05 0.55
C ILE A 13 11.00 0.71 1.23
N VAL A 14 11.20 0.63 2.54
CA VAL A 14 10.87 -0.57 3.32
C VAL A 14 9.43 -0.43 3.82
N PHE A 15 8.56 -1.31 3.34
CA PHE A 15 7.15 -1.37 3.74
C PHE A 15 6.90 -2.61 4.58
N HIS A 16 6.44 -2.41 5.80
CA HIS A 16 6.05 -3.48 6.70
C HIS A 16 4.58 -3.82 6.46
N HIS A 17 4.31 -5.03 5.99
CA HIS A 17 2.94 -5.49 5.76
C HIS A 17 2.45 -6.31 6.96
N PRO A 18 1.49 -5.81 7.76
CA PRO A 18 0.84 -6.63 8.78
C PRO A 18 -0.35 -7.35 8.13
N GLY A 19 -0.13 -8.56 7.64
CA GLY A 19 -1.16 -9.36 6.96
C GLY A 19 -0.66 -10.75 6.55
N LEU A 20 -1.58 -11.73 6.56
CA LEU A 20 -1.40 -13.18 6.47
C LEU A 20 -0.26 -13.66 5.52
N GLU A 21 0.85 -14.08 6.12
CA GLU A 21 2.02 -14.71 5.49
C GLU A 21 1.70 -15.80 4.44
N PRO A 22 0.68 -16.67 4.62
CA PRO A 22 0.39 -17.72 3.63
C PRO A 22 -0.16 -17.17 2.31
N LYS A 23 -1.00 -16.12 2.36
CA LYS A 23 -1.65 -15.59 1.16
C LYS A 23 -0.73 -14.67 0.35
N LEU A 24 0.21 -13.98 1.00
CA LEU A 24 1.20 -13.13 0.33
C LEU A 24 2.15 -13.92 -0.59
N ARG A 25 2.43 -15.18 -0.26
CA ARG A 25 3.27 -16.07 -1.08
C ARG A 25 2.50 -16.74 -2.22
N GLU A 26 1.19 -16.95 -2.07
CA GLU A 26 0.34 -17.65 -3.04
C GLU A 26 -0.40 -16.71 -4.00
N GLN A 27 -0.80 -15.54 -3.51
CA GLN A 27 -1.44 -14.49 -4.29
C GLN A 27 -0.38 -13.42 -4.48
N PHE A 28 -0.02 -13.17 -5.74
CA PHE A 28 0.89 -12.09 -6.09
C PHE A 28 0.27 -10.75 -5.64
N VAL A 29 0.46 -10.36 -4.39
CA VAL A 29 -0.12 -9.14 -3.84
C VAL A 29 0.59 -7.98 -4.50
N TYR A 30 -0.17 -7.16 -5.21
CA TYR A 30 0.30 -6.00 -5.95
C TYR A 30 -0.12 -4.68 -5.28
N GLN A 31 -0.68 -4.75 -4.07
CA GLN A 31 -1.28 -3.61 -3.40
C GLN A 31 -0.83 -3.50 -1.93
N ALA A 32 -0.55 -2.27 -1.52
CA ALA A 32 -0.27 -1.91 -0.14
C ALA A 32 -1.01 -0.61 0.22
N TYR A 33 -1.28 -0.41 1.51
CA TYR A 33 -1.95 0.80 1.99
C TYR A 33 -1.14 1.47 3.10
N VAL A 34 -0.99 2.79 2.99
CA VAL A 34 -0.19 3.62 3.91
C VAL A 34 -0.94 4.89 4.30
N THR A 35 -0.56 5.48 5.42
CA THR A 35 -1.11 6.77 5.85
C THR A 35 -0.57 7.92 5.00
N ALA A 36 -1.31 9.03 4.93
CA ALA A 36 -0.84 10.25 4.27
C ALA A 36 0.50 10.76 4.84
N ALA A 37 0.69 10.62 6.15
CA ALA A 37 1.93 10.98 6.83
C ALA A 37 3.13 10.14 6.35
N GLU A 38 2.93 8.83 6.14
CA GLU A 38 3.98 7.95 5.59
C GLU A 38 4.30 8.29 4.13
N VAL A 39 3.29 8.64 3.34
CA VAL A 39 3.50 9.08 1.94
C VAL A 39 4.40 10.30 1.89
N GLN A 40 4.10 11.31 2.71
CA GLN A 40 4.89 12.53 2.79
C GLN A 40 6.31 12.27 3.33
N ARG A 41 6.44 11.41 4.35
CA ARG A 41 7.73 11.09 4.97
C ARG A 41 8.65 10.31 4.04
N GLN A 42 8.14 9.25 3.41
CA GLN A 42 8.96 8.31 2.62
C GLN A 42 8.99 8.65 1.13
N LYS A 43 8.11 9.56 0.67
CA LYS A 43 7.99 9.99 -0.73
C LYS A 43 7.76 8.79 -1.66
N PHE A 44 6.64 8.08 -1.46
CA PHE A 44 6.21 7.00 -2.34
C PHE A 44 5.90 7.58 -3.73
N ILE A 45 6.76 7.31 -4.70
CA ILE A 45 6.68 7.83 -6.07
C ILE A 45 6.75 6.63 -7.02
N PRO A 46 5.95 6.60 -8.09
CA PRO A 46 6.10 5.62 -9.17
C PRO A 46 7.55 5.51 -9.64
N GLY A 47 8.04 4.27 -9.76
CA GLY A 47 9.42 3.97 -10.10
C GLY A 47 10.33 3.65 -8.89
N ASN A 48 9.96 4.06 -7.67
CA ASN A 48 10.70 3.67 -6.46
C ASN A 48 10.67 2.16 -6.25
N ARG A 49 11.76 1.62 -5.70
CA ARG A 49 11.84 0.22 -5.30
C ARG A 49 11.16 0.05 -3.94
N LEU A 50 10.31 -0.95 -3.81
CA LEU A 50 9.58 -1.28 -2.60
C LEU A 50 10.10 -2.60 -2.06
N VAL A 51 10.73 -2.60 -0.89
CA VAL A 51 11.12 -3.82 -0.17
C VAL A 51 10.00 -4.16 0.78
N LEU A 52 9.36 -5.30 0.56
CA LEU A 52 8.30 -5.79 1.42
C LEU A 52 8.89 -6.64 2.53
N LYS A 53 8.63 -6.22 3.77
CA LYS A 53 9.00 -6.96 4.96
C LYS A 53 7.78 -7.45 5.73
N PHE A 54 7.90 -8.63 6.28
CA PHE A 54 7.01 -9.16 7.30
C PHE A 54 7.84 -9.44 8.54
N ASN A 55 7.49 -8.77 9.63
CA ASN A 55 8.38 -8.62 10.79
C ASN A 55 9.77 -8.11 10.33
N ASP A 56 10.81 -8.92 10.53
CA ASP A 56 12.19 -8.62 10.12
C ASP A 56 12.62 -9.35 8.83
N GLU A 57 11.78 -10.24 8.28
CA GLU A 57 12.08 -10.99 7.05
C GLU A 57 11.70 -10.18 5.81
N VAL A 58 12.60 -10.14 4.82
CA VAL A 58 12.31 -9.60 3.49
C VAL A 58 11.58 -10.67 2.69
N ILE A 59 10.32 -10.42 2.37
CA ILE A 59 9.51 -11.34 1.54
C ILE A 59 9.84 -11.14 0.06
N GLY A 60 10.15 -9.92 -0.35
CA GLY A 60 10.51 -9.66 -1.73
C GLY A 60 10.67 -8.18 -2.04
N GLU A 61 10.97 -7.93 -3.31
CA GLU A 61 11.24 -6.60 -3.83
C GLU A 61 10.31 -6.31 -5.00
N GLY A 62 9.78 -5.10 -5.03
CA GLY A 62 8.89 -4.63 -6.07
C GLY A 62 9.23 -3.23 -6.53
N GLN A 63 8.47 -2.74 -7.49
CA GLN A 63 8.54 -1.37 -7.99
C GLN A 63 7.15 -0.75 -7.94
N ILE A 64 7.06 0.46 -7.36
CA ILE A 64 5.81 1.21 -7.32
C ILE A 64 5.39 1.59 -8.74
N ILE A 65 4.16 1.29 -9.09
CA ILE A 65 3.51 1.64 -10.35
C ILE A 65 2.60 2.86 -10.15
N LEU A 66 1.83 2.87 -9.06
CA LEU A 66 0.85 3.91 -8.76
C LEU A 66 0.84 4.18 -7.26
N CYS A 67 0.61 5.43 -6.90
CA CYS A 67 0.32 5.85 -5.53
C CYS A 67 -0.80 6.88 -5.60
N GLU A 68 -1.98 6.54 -5.10
CA GLU A 68 -3.18 7.38 -5.20
C GLU A 68 -3.90 7.51 -3.85
N PRO A 69 -4.48 8.69 -3.54
CA PRO A 69 -5.30 8.86 -2.35
C PRO A 69 -6.64 8.12 -2.52
N VAL A 70 -7.11 7.50 -1.45
CA VAL A 70 -8.36 6.74 -1.37
C VAL A 70 -8.99 6.90 0.01
N THR A 71 -10.30 6.69 0.10
CA THR A 71 -11.06 6.59 1.35
C THR A 71 -11.57 5.16 1.55
N LEU A 72 -12.18 4.88 2.72
CA LEU A 72 -12.81 3.58 2.96
C LEU A 72 -13.93 3.26 1.97
N GLY A 73 -14.61 4.29 1.46
CA GLY A 73 -15.68 4.17 0.48
C GLY A 73 -15.18 3.76 -0.91
N ASP A 74 -13.95 4.13 -1.25
CA ASP A 74 -13.35 3.86 -2.57
C ASP A 74 -12.81 2.44 -2.70
N LEU A 75 -12.69 1.71 -1.59
CA LEU A 75 -12.21 0.33 -1.58
C LEU A 75 -13.25 -0.59 -2.22
N SER A 76 -12.83 -1.33 -3.24
CA SER A 76 -13.67 -2.26 -3.99
C SER A 76 -13.43 -3.73 -3.63
N PRO A 77 -14.34 -4.64 -4.00
CA PRO A 77 -14.10 -6.09 -3.90
C PRO A 77 -12.87 -6.54 -4.70
N TYR A 78 -12.53 -5.85 -5.78
CA TYR A 78 -11.33 -6.13 -6.57
C TYR A 78 -10.06 -5.80 -5.78
N ASP A 79 -10.03 -4.66 -5.08
CA ASP A 79 -8.90 -4.30 -4.21
C ASP A 79 -8.70 -5.32 -3.09
N ALA A 80 -9.79 -5.84 -2.51
CA ALA A 80 -9.72 -6.91 -1.53
C ALA A 80 -9.12 -8.20 -2.11
N MET A 81 -9.55 -8.60 -3.31
CA MET A 81 -9.02 -9.78 -4.00
C MET A 81 -7.52 -9.63 -4.31
N VAL A 82 -7.09 -8.49 -4.86
CA VAL A 82 -5.68 -8.25 -5.20
C VAL A 82 -4.82 -8.04 -3.96
N GLY A 83 -5.37 -7.49 -2.89
CA GLY A 83 -4.73 -7.35 -1.58
C GLY A 83 -4.71 -8.63 -0.74
N GLY A 84 -5.31 -9.72 -1.22
CA GLY A 84 -5.39 -11.01 -0.53
C GLY A 84 -6.31 -11.08 0.68
N TYR A 85 -7.25 -10.15 0.77
CA TYR A 85 -8.31 -10.14 1.78
C TYR A 85 -9.45 -11.09 1.37
N GLU A 86 -10.19 -11.58 2.37
CA GLU A 86 -11.35 -12.44 2.14
C GLU A 86 -12.47 -11.71 1.39
N ASN A 87 -12.70 -10.43 1.74
CA ASN A 87 -13.72 -9.57 1.15
C ASN A 87 -13.39 -8.10 1.42
N VAL A 88 -14.17 -7.20 0.83
CA VAL A 88 -14.01 -5.75 0.97
C VAL A 88 -14.18 -5.27 2.41
N ASP A 89 -15.01 -5.94 3.21
CA ASP A 89 -15.24 -5.57 4.61
C ASP A 89 -14.03 -5.89 5.49
N ALA A 90 -13.36 -7.03 5.24
CA ALA A 90 -12.11 -7.39 5.89
C ALA A 90 -10.99 -6.38 5.57
N LEU A 91 -10.89 -5.97 4.30
CA LEU A 91 -9.95 -4.93 3.87
C LEU A 91 -10.25 -3.58 4.55
N ARG A 92 -11.52 -3.14 4.54
CA ARG A 92 -11.94 -1.89 5.20
C ARG A 92 -11.64 -1.90 6.69
N LYS A 93 -11.85 -3.04 7.36
CA LYS A 93 -11.57 -3.20 8.79
C LYS A 93 -10.08 -3.12 9.09
N ASP A 94 -9.21 -3.71 8.27
CA ASP A 94 -7.76 -3.56 8.42
C ASP A 94 -7.33 -2.11 8.25
N CYS A 95 -7.73 -1.48 7.13
CA CYS A 95 -7.41 -0.08 6.84
C CYS A 95 -7.90 0.85 7.95
N TRP A 96 -9.11 0.62 8.47
CA TRP A 96 -9.62 1.39 9.61
C TRP A 96 -8.72 1.21 10.83
N THR A 97 -8.50 -0.03 11.27
CA THR A 97 -7.77 -0.32 12.50
C THR A 97 -6.33 0.18 12.45
N ARG A 98 -5.67 0.03 11.30
CA ARG A 98 -4.24 0.27 11.13
C ARG A 98 -3.88 1.69 10.69
N LEU A 99 -4.65 2.24 9.75
CA LEU A 99 -4.29 3.50 9.08
C LEU A 99 -5.05 4.70 9.64
N ILE A 100 -6.35 4.50 9.93
CA ILE A 100 -7.25 5.60 10.27
C ILE A 100 -7.34 5.79 11.78
N GLY A 101 -7.44 4.69 12.55
CA GLY A 101 -7.61 4.73 14.00
C GLY A 101 -8.99 5.23 14.44
N GLN A 102 -9.08 5.70 15.69
CA GLN A 102 -10.33 6.19 16.27
C GLN A 102 -10.52 7.69 15.96
N VAL A 103 -11.22 7.98 14.88
CA VAL A 103 -11.55 9.34 14.44
C VAL A 103 -13.07 9.52 14.31
N LYS A 104 -13.55 10.77 14.36
CA LYS A 104 -15.00 11.07 14.34
C LYS A 104 -15.71 10.73 13.01
N LYS A 105 -14.98 10.68 11.89
CA LYS A 105 -15.51 10.39 10.54
C LYS A 105 -14.50 9.53 9.75
N PRO A 106 -14.36 8.24 10.06
CA PRO A 106 -13.33 7.39 9.46
C PRO A 106 -13.51 7.25 7.94
N GLU A 107 -14.73 7.23 7.44
CA GLU A 107 -15.07 7.22 6.02
C GLU A 107 -14.56 8.43 5.21
N ALA A 108 -14.28 9.57 5.85
CA ALA A 108 -13.77 10.77 5.19
C ALA A 108 -12.24 10.91 5.29
N VAL A 109 -11.55 9.96 5.93
CA VAL A 109 -10.10 10.01 6.09
C VAL A 109 -9.42 9.44 4.86
N GLU A 110 -8.63 10.29 4.21
CA GLU A 110 -7.78 9.88 3.10
C GLU A 110 -6.56 9.12 3.60
N PHE A 111 -6.32 7.98 2.97
CA PHE A 111 -5.07 7.22 3.02
C PHE A 111 -4.62 6.94 1.58
N TYR A 112 -3.51 6.25 1.39
CA TYR A 112 -2.99 6.02 0.05
C TYR A 112 -2.92 4.53 -0.28
N LYS A 113 -3.37 4.20 -1.49
CA LYS A 113 -3.20 2.91 -2.13
C LYS A 113 -1.95 2.95 -2.99
N ILE A 114 -1.05 2.00 -2.77
CA ILE A 114 0.18 1.81 -3.52
C ILE A 114 0.00 0.55 -4.36
N LEU A 115 0.06 0.70 -5.68
CA LEU A 115 0.19 -0.44 -6.59
C LEU A 115 1.68 -0.66 -6.87
N TYR A 116 2.13 -1.90 -6.81
CA TYR A 116 3.49 -2.28 -7.17
C TYR A 116 3.51 -3.59 -7.95
N ARG A 117 4.58 -3.82 -8.71
CA ARG A 117 4.89 -5.13 -9.32
C ARG A 117 6.12 -5.73 -8.67
N TRP A 118 6.18 -7.05 -8.62
CA TRP A 118 7.39 -7.78 -8.21
C TRP A 118 8.53 -7.57 -9.22
N LEU A 119 9.76 -7.59 -8.72
CA LEU A 119 11.00 -7.54 -9.51
C LEU A 119 11.69 -8.91 -9.53
#